data_AF-A0A7C3YYW0-F1
#
_entry.id   AF-A0A7C3YYW0-F1
#
_cell.length_a   1.000
_cell.length_b   1.000
_cell.length_c   1.000
_cell.angle_alpha   90.00
_cell.angle_beta   90.00
_cell.angle_gamma   90.00
#
_symmetry.space_group_name_H-M   'P 1'
#
loop_
_entity.id
_entity.type
_entity.pdbx_description
1 polymer ?
#
loop_
_entity_poly.entity_id
_entity_poly.type
_entity_poly.pdbx_seq_one_letter_code
_entity_poly.pdbx_strand_id
1 'polypeptide(L)'
;MESSLTGWSRLLIRALIPSARSWMERFKKYVLLFSGSYLILTKMAALTFYMGAIGGYLFAKYLSGKMEGESGRLKSIVFSLGSYRIHIHHWLLSTLSLFSLWLHGFHTHFFEIFVPVFGFCMAVIFHGIYHYTDWYKVLYRDGKVCLLSEEKTRQPLSPKSV
;
A
#
# COMPACT_ATOMS: atom_id res chain seq x y z
N MET A 1 -2.56 -57.34 -48.40
CA MET A 1 -2.77 -55.97 -48.91
C MET A 1 -2.02 -55.03 -47.96
N GLU A 2 -0.68 -55.12 -47.96
CA GLU A 2 0.20 -54.28 -47.16
C GLU A 2 0.86 -53.30 -48.11
N SER A 3 0.31 -52.09 -48.20
CA SER A 3 0.90 -51.01 -48.97
C SER A 3 2.25 -50.63 -48.38
N SER A 4 3.29 -50.78 -49.20
CA SER A 4 4.64 -50.31 -48.92
C SER A 4 4.62 -48.82 -48.60
N LEU A 5 4.80 -48.48 -47.33
CA LEU A 5 5.20 -47.13 -46.94
C LEU A 5 6.58 -46.87 -47.54
N THR A 6 6.54 -46.22 -48.72
CA THR A 6 7.68 -45.82 -49.53
C THR A 6 8.68 -45.04 -48.66
N GLY A 7 9.98 -45.25 -48.87
CA GLY A 7 11.05 -44.66 -48.05
C GLY A 7 10.96 -43.14 -47.86
N TRP A 8 10.27 -42.46 -48.79
CA TRP A 8 9.95 -41.03 -48.75
C TRP A 8 9.10 -40.61 -47.54
N SER A 9 8.13 -41.43 -47.13
CA SER A 9 7.29 -41.15 -45.94
C SER A 9 8.11 -41.14 -44.65
N ARG A 10 9.09 -42.06 -44.51
CA ARG A 10 9.98 -42.14 -43.35
C ARG A 10 10.96 -40.96 -43.28
N LEU A 11 11.41 -40.45 -44.43
CA LEU A 11 12.27 -39.27 -44.50
C LEU A 11 11.50 -37.99 -44.17
N LEU A 12 10.26 -37.85 -44.66
CA LEU A 12 9.38 -36.73 -44.31
C LEU A 12 9.05 -36.71 -42.81
N ILE A 13 8.74 -37.87 -42.22
CA ILE A 13 8.49 -37.97 -40.77
C ILE A 13 9.74 -37.57 -39.96
N ARG A 14 10.95 -37.98 -40.38
CA ARG A 14 12.20 -37.58 -39.72
C ARG A 14 12.56 -36.09 -39.93
N ALA A 15 12.16 -35.50 -41.05
CA ALA A 15 12.39 -34.08 -41.32
C ALA A 15 11.40 -33.17 -40.56
N LEU A 16 10.17 -33.65 -40.34
CA LEU A 16 9.10 -32.91 -39.66
C LEU A 16 9.14 -33.07 -38.13
N ILE A 17 9.72 -34.15 -37.61
CA ILE A 17 9.92 -34.32 -36.17
C ILE A 17 11.27 -33.69 -35.81
N PRO A 18 11.29 -32.46 -35.22
CA PRO A 18 12.53 -31.92 -34.68
C PRO A 18 13.11 -32.95 -33.71
N SER A 19 14.42 -33.22 -33.83
CA SER A 19 15.05 -34.21 -32.97
C SER A 19 14.76 -33.86 -31.51
N ALA A 20 14.38 -34.85 -30.70
CA ALA A 20 14.04 -34.64 -29.28
C ALA A 20 15.14 -33.85 -28.55
N ARG A 21 16.41 -34.04 -28.95
CA ARG A 21 17.56 -33.26 -28.51
C ARG A 21 17.43 -31.76 -28.85
N SER A 22 17.13 -31.42 -30.10
CA SER A 22 16.97 -30.01 -30.53
C SER A 22 15.78 -29.31 -29.87
N TRP A 23 14.68 -30.05 -29.65
CA TRP A 23 13.51 -29.54 -28.94
C TRP A 23 13.83 -29.25 -27.47
N MET A 24 14.52 -30.17 -26.80
CA MET A 24 14.91 -30.04 -25.39
C MET A 24 15.85 -28.83 -25.18
N GLU A 25 16.79 -28.58 -26.09
CA GLU A 25 17.67 -27.40 -25.99
C GLU A 25 16.92 -26.08 -26.20
N ARG A 26 15.90 -26.04 -27.07
CA ARG A 26 15.01 -24.87 -27.18
C ARG A 26 14.19 -24.69 -25.91
N PHE A 27 13.62 -25.77 -25.38
CA PHE A 27 12.84 -25.75 -24.14
C PHE A 27 13.67 -25.22 -22.96
N LYS A 28 14.87 -25.76 -22.73
CA LYS A 28 15.79 -25.27 -21.68
C LYS A 28 16.09 -23.78 -21.83
N LYS A 29 16.33 -23.31 -23.07
CA LYS A 29 16.54 -21.88 -23.34
C LYS A 29 15.32 -21.05 -22.96
N TYR A 30 14.11 -21.46 -23.34
CA TYR A 30 12.89 -20.73 -22.96
C TYR A 30 12.67 -20.73 -21.45
N VAL A 31 12.87 -21.87 -20.78
CA VAL A 31 12.76 -21.97 -19.33
C VAL A 31 13.77 -21.06 -18.63
N LEU A 32 15.02 -21.04 -19.10
CA LEU A 32 16.07 -20.17 -18.54
C LEU A 32 15.79 -18.69 -18.80
N LEU A 33 15.30 -18.33 -19.99
CA LEU A 33 14.90 -16.96 -20.31
C LEU A 33 13.72 -16.49 -19.46
N PHE A 34 12.70 -17.34 -19.28
CA PHE A 34 11.51 -17.00 -18.51
C PHE A 34 11.80 -16.92 -17.00
N SER A 35 12.51 -17.91 -16.46
CA SER A 35 12.92 -17.88 -15.05
C SER A 35 13.89 -16.72 -14.76
N GLY A 36 14.84 -16.47 -15.65
CA GLY A 36 15.77 -15.35 -15.53
C GLY A 36 15.08 -13.99 -15.59
N SER A 37 14.17 -13.77 -16.54
CA SER A 37 13.43 -12.52 -16.65
C SER A 37 12.51 -12.28 -15.44
N TYR A 38 11.85 -13.33 -14.94
CA TYR A 38 11.06 -13.26 -13.72
C TYR A 38 11.89 -12.84 -12.49
N LEU A 39 13.09 -13.42 -12.32
CA LEU A 39 14.00 -13.02 -11.25
C LEU A 39 14.43 -11.56 -11.37
N ILE A 40 14.74 -11.10 -12.58
CA ILE A 40 15.11 -9.69 -12.80
C ILE A 40 13.94 -8.76 -12.44
N LEU A 41 12.72 -9.05 -12.93
CA LEU A 41 11.53 -8.24 -12.67
C LEU A 41 11.20 -8.15 -11.17
N THR A 42 11.26 -9.27 -10.46
CA THR A 42 11.01 -9.29 -9.01
C THR A 42 12.06 -8.52 -8.22
N LYS A 43 13.34 -8.59 -8.61
CA LYS A 43 14.41 -7.81 -7.96
C LYS A 43 14.26 -6.32 -8.23
N MET A 44 13.88 -5.92 -9.44
CA MET A 44 13.64 -4.52 -9.78
C MET A 44 12.45 -3.96 -8.99
N ALA A 45 11.34 -4.70 -8.90
CA ALA A 45 10.19 -4.31 -8.07
C ALA A 45 10.58 -4.20 -6.58
N ALA A 46 11.35 -5.15 -6.06
CA ALA A 46 11.81 -5.09 -4.68
C ALA A 46 12.69 -3.86 -4.41
N LEU A 47 13.61 -3.54 -5.32
CA LEU A 47 14.47 -2.37 -5.18
C LEU A 47 13.66 -1.07 -5.15
N THR A 48 12.74 -0.87 -6.10
CA THR A 48 11.91 0.35 -6.14
C THR A 48 11.00 0.45 -4.91
N PHE A 49 10.45 -0.68 -4.45
CA PHE A 49 9.69 -0.75 -3.20
C PHE A 49 10.53 -0.30 -2.00
N TYR A 50 11.74 -0.85 -1.83
CA TYR A 50 12.60 -0.50 -0.70
C TYR A 50 13.07 0.96 -0.74
N MET A 51 13.36 1.50 -1.91
CA MET A 51 13.67 2.92 -2.06
C MET A 51 12.50 3.81 -1.62
N GLY A 52 11.29 3.46 -2.05
CA GLY A 52 10.05 4.10 -1.58
C GLY A 52 9.89 3.99 -0.08
N ALA A 53 10.05 2.79 0.49
CA ALA A 53 9.89 2.52 1.91
C ALA A 53 10.90 3.27 2.79
N ILE A 54 12.18 3.33 2.39
CA ILE A 54 13.19 4.15 3.07
C ILE A 54 12.76 5.62 3.05
N GLY A 55 12.36 6.12 1.88
CA GLY A 55 11.84 7.49 1.74
C GLY A 55 10.64 7.75 2.65
N GLY A 56 9.68 6.83 2.70
CA GLY A 56 8.47 6.94 3.51
C GLY A 56 8.75 6.90 5.00
N TYR A 57 9.63 6.02 5.45
CA TYR A 57 10.04 5.95 6.85
C TYR A 57 10.75 7.22 7.29
N LEU A 58 11.71 7.71 6.48
CA LEU A 58 12.41 8.96 6.78
C LEU A 58 11.44 10.15 6.77
N PHE A 59 10.54 10.21 5.78
CA PHE A 59 9.49 11.23 5.71
C PHE A 59 8.64 11.21 6.98
N ALA A 60 8.10 10.05 7.37
CA ALA A 60 7.32 9.94 8.60
C ALA A 60 8.13 10.41 9.81
N LYS A 61 9.35 9.90 9.98
CA LYS A 61 10.23 10.23 11.11
C LYS A 61 10.60 11.72 11.21
N TYR A 62 10.79 12.41 10.09
CA TYR A 62 11.21 13.82 10.09
C TYR A 62 10.05 14.80 10.14
N LEU A 63 8.87 14.42 9.65
CA LEU A 63 7.71 15.30 9.61
C LEU A 63 6.78 15.10 10.80
N SER A 64 6.75 13.92 11.41
CA SER A 64 5.93 13.61 12.58
C SER A 64 6.57 14.13 13.88
N GLY A 65 5.75 14.35 14.91
CA GLY A 65 6.23 14.71 16.25
C GLY A 65 6.98 13.56 16.91
N LYS A 66 7.92 13.86 17.82
CA LYS A 66 8.68 12.81 18.53
C LYS A 66 7.79 11.96 19.42
N MET A 67 6.70 12.54 19.92
CA MET A 67 5.72 11.87 20.78
C MET A 67 4.28 12.18 20.33
N GLU A 68 3.33 11.40 20.82
CA GLU A 68 1.89 11.60 20.64
C GLU A 68 1.45 13.00 21.08
N GLY A 69 0.67 13.68 20.24
CA GLY A 69 0.17 15.03 20.53
C GLY A 69 1.19 16.15 20.40
N GLU A 70 2.49 15.85 20.24
CA GLU A 70 3.47 16.86 19.87
C GLU A 70 3.33 17.22 18.39
N SER A 71 3.24 18.52 18.10
CA SER A 71 3.31 18.98 16.73
C SER A 71 4.71 18.71 16.18
N GLY A 72 4.79 17.81 15.20
CA GLY A 72 5.96 17.69 14.33
C GLY A 72 6.12 18.91 13.42
N ARG A 73 6.93 18.78 12.38
CA ARG A 73 6.99 19.81 11.32
C ARG A 73 5.66 19.94 10.57
N LEU A 74 4.91 18.84 10.44
CA LEU A 74 3.52 18.87 10.03
C LEU A 74 2.64 18.92 11.28
N LYS A 75 1.89 20.00 11.44
CA LYS A 75 0.81 20.07 12.42
C LYS A 75 -0.19 18.97 12.11
N SER A 76 -0.60 18.23 13.13
CA SER A 76 -1.64 17.23 12.95
C SER A 76 -2.94 17.91 12.50
N ILE A 77 -3.63 17.27 11.56
CA ILE A 77 -4.89 17.79 11.05
C ILE A 77 -5.98 17.39 12.04
N VAL A 78 -6.34 18.34 12.91
CA VAL A 78 -7.41 18.17 13.90
C VAL A 78 -8.63 18.95 13.45
N PHE A 79 -9.72 18.23 13.18
CA PHE A 79 -11.02 18.84 12.89
C PHE A 79 -11.93 18.74 14.12
N SER A 80 -12.52 19.84 14.55
CA SER A 80 -13.56 19.85 15.57
C SER A 80 -14.94 19.84 14.91
N LEU A 81 -15.70 18.76 15.08
CA LEU A 81 -17.08 18.63 14.64
C LEU A 81 -18.00 18.59 15.87
N GLY A 82 -18.49 19.77 16.27
CA GLY A 82 -19.33 19.92 17.47
C GLY A 82 -18.59 19.46 18.74
N SER A 83 -19.11 18.41 19.39
CA SER A 83 -18.51 17.80 20.59
C SER A 83 -17.41 16.78 20.29
N TYR A 84 -17.04 16.58 19.02
CA TYR A 84 -16.05 15.59 18.62
C TYR A 84 -14.83 16.26 18.02
N ARG A 85 -13.63 15.75 18.35
CA ARG A 85 -12.37 16.11 17.72
C ARG A 85 -11.87 14.91 16.93
N ILE A 86 -11.69 15.09 15.63
CA ILE A 86 -11.16 14.08 14.73
C ILE A 86 -9.67 14.37 14.57
N HIS A 87 -8.83 13.42 14.97
CA HIS A 87 -7.39 13.49 14.76
C HIS A 87 -7.03 12.63 13.56
N ILE A 88 -6.67 13.27 12.45
CA ILE A 88 -6.25 12.54 11.26
C ILE A 88 -4.78 12.14 11.42
N HIS A 89 -4.57 10.86 11.65
CA HIS A 89 -3.25 10.26 11.67
C HIS A 89 -2.67 10.13 10.25
N HIS A 90 -1.36 10.27 10.11
CA HIS A 90 -0.66 10.14 8.81
C HIS A 90 -0.77 8.74 8.20
N TRP A 91 -0.99 7.69 9.01
CA TRP A 91 -1.27 6.34 8.50
C TRP A 91 -2.60 6.30 7.73
N LEU A 92 -3.61 7.05 8.18
CA LEU A 92 -4.92 7.12 7.53
C LEU A 92 -4.82 7.86 6.20
N LEU A 93 -4.09 9.00 6.17
CA LEU A 93 -3.81 9.73 4.92
C LEU A 93 -3.07 8.85 3.91
N SER A 94 -2.08 8.09 4.35
CA SER A 94 -1.33 7.18 3.48
C SER A 94 -2.21 6.07 2.90
N THR A 95 -3.13 5.55 3.71
CA THR A 95 -4.11 4.55 3.27
C THR A 95 -5.07 5.13 2.22
N LEU A 96 -5.57 6.35 2.43
CA LEU A 96 -6.44 7.05 1.48
C LEU A 96 -5.70 7.38 0.17
N SER A 97 -4.43 7.76 0.24
CA SER A 97 -3.59 7.97 -0.94
C SER A 97 -3.46 6.69 -1.77
N LEU A 98 -3.17 5.54 -1.15
CA LEU A 98 -3.09 4.26 -1.86
C LEU A 98 -4.42 3.88 -2.52
N PHE A 99 -5.53 4.07 -1.82
CA PHE A 99 -6.85 3.82 -2.38
C PHE A 99 -7.13 4.73 -3.58
N SER A 100 -6.76 6.00 -3.49
CA SER A 100 -6.90 6.96 -4.60
C SER A 100 -6.06 6.57 -5.80
N LEU A 101 -4.79 6.18 -5.61
CA LEU A 101 -3.93 5.69 -6.69
C LEU A 101 -4.55 4.49 -7.42
N TRP A 102 -5.17 3.57 -6.66
CA TRP A 102 -5.84 2.41 -7.22
C TRP A 102 -7.03 2.82 -8.10
N LEU A 103 -7.91 3.69 -7.59
CA LEU A 103 -9.11 4.17 -8.29
C LEU A 103 -8.78 4.95 -9.57
N HIS A 104 -7.70 5.73 -9.56
CA HIS A 104 -7.27 6.52 -10.72
C HIS A 104 -6.47 5.74 -11.76
N GLY A 105 -6.32 4.41 -11.61
CA GLY A 105 -5.69 3.58 -12.62
C GLY A 105 -4.16 3.61 -12.62
N PHE A 106 -3.52 4.22 -11.63
CA PHE A 106 -2.04 4.30 -11.55
C PHE A 106 -1.37 2.93 -11.36
N HIS A 107 -2.14 1.89 -11.06
CA HIS A 107 -1.66 0.50 -11.08
C HIS A 107 -1.10 0.07 -12.45
N THR A 108 -1.49 0.74 -13.53
CA THR A 108 -0.97 0.52 -14.89
C THR A 108 0.50 0.98 -15.04
N HIS A 109 0.94 1.95 -14.24
CA HIS A 109 2.34 2.40 -14.14
C HIS A 109 3.04 1.72 -12.95
N PHE A 110 3.12 0.39 -13.03
CA PHE A 110 3.45 -0.45 -11.89
C PHE A 110 4.84 -0.15 -11.32
N PHE A 111 5.89 -0.13 -12.15
CA PHE A 111 7.26 0.00 -11.67
C PHE A 111 7.67 1.44 -11.35
N GLU A 112 7.17 2.41 -12.12
CA GLU A 112 7.59 3.81 -12.02
C GLU A 112 6.89 4.54 -10.89
N ILE A 113 5.60 4.24 -10.66
CA ILE A 113 4.75 5.01 -9.75
C ILE A 113 4.20 4.11 -8.65
N PHE A 114 3.51 3.02 -9.01
CA PHE A 114 2.74 2.27 -8.02
C PHE A 114 3.62 1.61 -6.96
N VAL A 115 4.63 0.83 -7.35
CA VAL A 115 5.52 0.10 -6.42
C VAL A 115 6.30 1.03 -5.47
N PRO A 116 6.97 2.10 -5.93
CA PRO A 116 7.67 3.00 -5.01
C PRO A 116 6.71 3.78 -4.10
N VAL A 117 5.57 4.27 -4.61
CA VAL A 117 4.55 4.95 -3.77
C VAL A 117 3.94 3.97 -2.76
N PHE A 118 3.72 2.72 -3.16
CA PHE A 118 3.25 1.67 -2.28
C PHE A 118 4.23 1.41 -1.14
N GLY A 119 5.52 1.25 -1.45
CA GLY A 119 6.58 1.14 -0.44
C GLY A 119 6.61 2.34 0.52
N PHE A 120 6.53 3.55 -0.03
CA PHE A 120 6.49 4.79 0.76
C PHE A 120 5.31 4.82 1.73
N CYS A 121 4.08 4.63 1.25
CA CYS A 121 2.89 4.66 2.07
C CYS A 121 2.90 3.54 3.13
N MET A 122 3.34 2.33 2.76
CA MET A 122 3.44 1.22 3.72
C MET A 122 4.41 1.54 4.86
N ALA A 123 5.55 2.17 4.58
CA ALA A 123 6.48 2.59 5.61
C ALA A 123 5.92 3.71 6.51
N VAL A 124 5.18 4.66 5.94
CA VAL A 124 4.50 5.72 6.72
C VAL A 124 3.42 5.14 7.62
N ILE A 125 2.63 4.19 7.12
CA ILE A 125 1.62 3.45 7.90
C ILE A 125 2.29 2.67 9.03
N PHE A 126 3.34 1.91 8.71
CA PHE A 126 4.08 1.12 9.71
C PHE A 126 4.66 2.00 10.81
N HIS A 127 5.29 3.12 10.45
CA HIS A 127 5.77 4.11 11.42
C HIS A 127 4.63 4.62 12.30
N GLY A 128 3.48 4.95 11.72
CA GLY A 128 2.29 5.39 12.46
C GLY A 128 1.75 4.37 13.46
N ILE A 129 1.63 3.11 13.07
CA ILE A 129 1.10 2.06 13.93
C ILE A 129 2.09 1.67 15.03
N TYR A 130 3.40 1.66 14.72
CA TYR A 130 4.42 1.16 15.64
C TYR A 130 4.90 2.22 16.66
N HIS A 131 4.92 3.49 16.29
CA HIS A 131 5.44 4.57 17.15
C HIS A 131 4.37 5.31 17.97
N TYR A 132 3.09 5.21 17.61
CA TYR A 132 2.02 5.92 18.29
C TYR A 132 1.06 4.92 18.92
N THR A 133 0.90 4.95 20.24
CA THR A 133 -0.02 4.09 21.01
C THR A 133 -1.48 4.47 20.80
N ASP A 134 -1.77 5.70 20.37
CA ASP A 134 -3.10 6.20 20.05
C ASP A 134 -3.49 6.01 18.56
N TRP A 135 -2.75 5.19 17.80
CA TRP A 135 -2.98 4.98 16.37
C TRP A 135 -4.43 4.60 16.01
N TYR A 136 -5.11 3.86 16.90
CA TYR A 136 -6.51 3.44 16.75
C TYR A 136 -7.53 4.53 17.14
N LYS A 137 -7.10 5.58 17.84
CA LYS A 137 -7.94 6.69 18.30
C LYS A 137 -7.98 7.79 17.25
N VAL A 138 -8.89 7.65 16.30
CA VAL A 138 -9.17 8.67 15.27
C VAL A 138 -10.19 9.70 15.76
N LEU A 139 -11.11 9.29 16.65
CA LEU A 139 -12.21 10.11 17.14
C LEU A 139 -12.10 10.30 18.66
N TYR A 140 -12.10 11.56 19.09
CA TYR A 140 -12.15 11.96 20.49
C TYR A 140 -13.47 12.69 20.77
N ARG A 141 -14.12 12.39 21.90
CA ARG A 141 -15.28 13.17 22.38
C ARG A 141 -14.77 14.20 23.39
N ASP A 142 -15.05 15.47 23.13
CA ASP A 142 -14.70 16.57 24.03
C ASP A 142 -15.69 16.59 25.20
N GLY A 143 -15.24 16.11 26.37
CA GLY A 143 -16.06 15.95 27.58
C GLY A 143 -16.67 17.25 28.12
N LYS A 144 -16.15 18.41 27.69
CA LYS A 144 -16.63 19.74 28.13
C LYS A 144 -18.08 20.01 27.72
N VAL A 145 -18.58 19.43 26.64
CA VAL A 145 -19.98 19.64 26.19
C VAL A 145 -20.97 18.89 27.10
N CYS A 146 -20.56 17.77 27.71
CA CYS A 146 -21.43 17.02 28.63
C CYS A 146 -21.65 17.80 29.93
N LEU A 147 -20.60 18.45 30.44
CA LEU A 147 -20.66 19.24 31.68
C LEU A 147 -21.51 20.52 31.51
N LEU A 148 -21.42 21.19 30.37
CA LEU A 148 -22.25 22.37 30.08
C LEU A 148 -23.74 22.03 29.93
N SER A 149 -24.06 20.81 29.50
CA SER A 149 -25.46 20.33 29.41
C SER A 149 -26.05 20.03 30.79
N GLU A 150 -25.26 19.45 31.71
CA GLU A 150 -25.70 19.17 33.09
C GLU A 150 -25.73 20.45 33.95
N GLU A 151 -24.78 21.36 33.78
CA GLU A 151 -24.72 22.61 34.56
C GLU A 151 -25.90 23.54 34.21
N LYS A 152 -26.31 23.58 32.93
CA LYS A 152 -27.49 24.33 32.48
C LYS A 152 -28.81 23.77 33.00
N THR A 153 -28.87 22.48 33.39
CA THR A 153 -30.06 21.87 34.00
C THR A 153 -30.07 21.95 35.53
N ARG A 154 -28.94 22.26 36.17
CA ARG A 154 -28.82 22.35 37.63
C ARG A 154 -28.83 23.78 38.20
N GLN A 155 -29.05 24.82 37.41
CA GLN A 155 -29.34 26.14 37.97
C GLN A 155 -30.80 26.20 38.43
N PRO A 156 -31.10 26.24 39.75
CA PRO A 156 -32.44 26.49 40.22
C PRO A 156 -32.86 27.92 39.80
N LEU A 157 -34.08 28.03 39.26
CA LEU A 157 -34.75 29.30 39.00
C LEU A 157 -34.69 30.17 40.27
N SER A 158 -33.85 31.21 40.23
CA SER A 158 -33.81 32.23 41.28
C SER A 158 -35.19 32.90 41.37
N PRO A 159 -35.82 32.98 42.55
CA PRO A 159 -37.08 33.68 42.70
C PRO A 159 -36.83 35.18 42.53
N LYS A 160 -37.45 35.77 41.49
CA LYS A 160 -37.51 37.22 41.33
C LYS A 160 -38.33 37.78 42.49
N SER A 161 -37.67 38.39 43.46
CA SER A 161 -38.31 39.28 44.43
C SER A 161 -38.62 40.61 43.73
N VAL A 162 -39.91 40.89 43.60
CA VAL A 162 -40.50 42.18 43.18
C VAL A 162 -40.45 43.16 44.35
#